data_AF-A0A1G5G2B6-F1
#
_entry.id   AF-A0A1G5G2B6-F1
#
_cell.length_a   1.000
_cell.length_b   1.000
_cell.length_c   1.000
_cell.angle_alpha   90.00
_cell.angle_beta   90.00
_cell.angle_gamma   90.00
#
_symmetry.space_group_name_H-M   'P 1'
#
loop_
_entity.id
_entity.type
_entity.pdbx_description
1 polymer ?
#
loop_
_entity_poly.entity_id
_entity_poly.type
_entity_poly.pdbx_seq_one_letter_code
_entity_poly.pdbx_strand_id
1 'polypeptide(L)'
;MKHVKHRRKLISALTAVWIMISLSGCEWLPTPSDYVPEPVNDGAEDDADTEADAEDTDFEMPDNTSGQGFKTGSDLPSDKAEEEHELTASELREIEEDFNSTTYNGFLSTEFATAQDIWWEEVFYNGAGIECRTADYAEVERSYLKKTGYEELFGDLDYISTADINDFVLDTTGHTYGSMNHKLDWLYLNDLDVYTHQHGDTNFVPIELSSGIVNDGLYHVYYEAPLGDDVADKRFEVVFDKNDDGYVFVSNLWAPECGREEGMEAIYDSLIEKYAKAVDARLDADGLRDENISSFCAIEYNGDEDPMDVIGYYRDDLDGDGIDELLFGANHTEYIMPVYEAYTIKDGSWNRLFMSYDDSVYYLAKDGTFYYQEHIVDEGDRLSHCEMQGAYKFVTAIDMVRVLYDGTYEYSTDYFWKDVQPISEKEYIEYIDDANDMYVNIKYTPLSTVDIGSNGVTALSKGSYTNDELCEMALDYYENETGYRPTISEVDSEDGDLVTIHLYDIVDDHTATSAWYDIDRVTGKGEDGIFGDKVDLTEFAPR
;
A
#
# COMPACT_ATOMS: atom_id res chain seq x y z
N MET A 1 45.80 -57.97 15.17
CA MET A 1 44.70 -57.97 14.18
C MET A 1 43.41 -58.33 14.92
N LYS A 2 42.33 -57.57 14.93
CA LYS A 2 42.04 -56.17 14.56
C LYS A 2 40.96 -55.74 15.56
N HIS A 3 41.21 -54.65 16.27
CA HIS A 3 40.24 -53.99 17.15
C HIS A 3 39.25 -53.19 16.29
N VAL A 4 37.97 -53.25 16.65
CA VAL A 4 36.97 -52.26 16.22
C VAL A 4 36.79 -51.26 17.37
N LYS A 5 37.29 -50.05 17.13
CA LYS A 5 36.95 -48.79 17.80
C LYS A 5 36.74 -47.81 16.66
N HIS A 6 35.68 -47.00 16.67
CA HIS A 6 35.69 -45.54 16.43
C HIS A 6 34.23 -45.05 16.53
N ARG A 7 33.91 -44.29 17.59
CA ARG A 7 33.98 -42.83 17.71
C ARG A 7 32.69 -42.16 17.21
N ARG A 8 31.81 -41.85 18.17
CA ARG A 8 30.88 -40.72 18.12
C ARG A 8 31.69 -39.42 18.08
N LYS A 9 31.44 -38.58 17.07
CA LYS A 9 31.75 -37.14 16.98
C LYS A 9 30.76 -36.54 15.98
N LEU A 10 29.86 -35.67 16.45
CA LEU A 10 29.85 -34.22 16.23
C LEU A 10 29.53 -33.82 14.79
N ILE A 11 28.27 -33.42 14.57
CA ILE A 11 27.94 -32.27 13.73
C ILE A 11 27.17 -31.32 14.64
N SER A 12 27.80 -30.20 14.94
CA SER A 12 27.22 -29.01 15.57
C SER A 12 26.42 -28.29 14.48
N ALA A 13 25.13 -28.03 14.68
CA ALA A 13 24.58 -26.76 15.15
C ALA A 13 24.80 -25.58 14.18
N LEU A 14 23.78 -25.30 13.37
CA LEU A 14 23.31 -23.97 12.96
C LEU A 14 21.91 -24.14 12.36
N THR A 15 20.96 -24.51 13.21
CA THR A 15 19.54 -24.23 12.99
C THR A 15 19.35 -22.75 13.30
N ALA A 16 19.28 -21.92 12.26
CA ALA A 16 18.69 -20.59 12.37
C ALA A 16 17.19 -20.80 12.56
N VAL A 17 16.78 -20.73 13.82
CA VAL A 17 15.37 -20.71 14.21
C VAL A 17 14.87 -19.29 13.92
N TRP A 18 14.15 -19.12 12.82
CA TRP A 18 13.29 -17.96 12.63
C TRP A 18 12.08 -18.13 13.54
N ILE A 19 12.15 -17.53 14.72
CA ILE A 19 10.97 -17.29 15.55
C ILE A 19 10.44 -15.92 15.12
N MET A 20 9.47 -15.92 14.22
CA MET A 20 8.52 -14.82 14.09
C MET A 20 7.67 -14.84 15.37
N ILE A 21 7.97 -13.93 16.30
CA ILE A 21 7.05 -13.62 17.39
C ILE A 21 6.01 -12.66 16.81
N SER A 22 5.00 -13.21 16.15
CA SER A 22 3.72 -12.54 16.00
C SER A 22 3.02 -12.57 17.37
N LEU A 23 3.32 -11.60 18.24
CA LEU A 23 2.50 -11.30 19.39
C LEU A 23 1.35 -10.39 18.95
N SER A 24 0.40 -10.97 18.22
CA SER A 24 -0.98 -10.50 18.25
C SER A 24 -1.59 -10.96 19.58
N GLY A 25 -1.65 -10.06 20.57
CA GLY A 25 -2.33 -10.33 21.83
C GLY A 25 -1.94 -9.40 22.97
N CYS A 26 -2.71 -8.33 23.15
CA CYS A 26 -3.12 -7.75 24.44
C CYS A 26 -4.43 -7.00 24.15
N GLU A 27 -5.60 -7.63 24.29
CA GLU A 27 -6.32 -7.71 25.57
C GLU A 27 -6.20 -6.43 26.42
N TRP A 28 -7.19 -5.56 26.26
CA TRP A 28 -7.90 -4.84 27.32
C TRP A 28 -7.07 -4.50 28.58
N LEU A 29 -6.51 -3.29 28.63
CA LEU A 29 -6.05 -2.71 29.89
C LEU A 29 -7.21 -1.93 30.56
N PRO A 30 -7.41 -2.09 31.87
CA PRO A 30 -8.50 -1.45 32.61
C PRO A 30 -8.23 0.04 32.82
N THR A 31 -9.28 0.85 32.66
CA THR A 31 -9.31 2.27 33.01
C THR A 31 -8.94 2.48 34.49
N PRO A 32 -8.02 3.39 34.83
CA PRO A 32 -7.86 3.85 36.21
C PRO A 32 -9.00 4.81 36.55
N SER A 33 -10.12 4.28 37.05
CA SER A 33 -11.01 5.07 37.92
C SER A 33 -10.44 5.07 39.34
N ASP A 34 -10.66 6.18 40.04
CA ASP A 34 -10.42 6.41 41.47
C ASP A 34 -9.06 7.03 41.85
N TYR A 35 -8.84 8.27 41.42
CA TYR A 35 -8.09 9.24 42.24
C TYR A 35 -8.96 10.47 42.54
N VAL A 36 -9.40 10.57 43.79
CA VAL A 36 -10.07 11.75 44.36
C VAL A 36 -9.04 12.50 45.22
N PRO A 37 -8.66 13.74 44.89
CA PRO A 37 -8.04 14.63 45.86
C PRO A 37 -9.13 15.40 46.62
N GLU A 38 -9.21 15.19 47.93
CA GLU A 38 -9.94 16.08 48.85
C GLU A 38 -9.31 17.49 48.87
N PRO A 39 -10.10 18.56 49.14
CA PRO A 39 -9.59 19.92 49.12
C PRO A 39 -8.87 20.24 50.43
N VAL A 40 -7.65 20.79 50.32
CA VAL A 40 -7.01 21.46 51.45
C VAL A 40 -6.83 22.92 51.09
N ASN A 41 -7.55 23.75 51.84
CA ASN A 41 -7.55 25.20 51.79
C ASN A 41 -6.50 25.78 52.77
N ASP A 42 -6.04 26.98 52.41
CA ASP A 42 -5.41 28.03 53.22
C ASP A 42 -3.94 27.89 53.67
N GLY A 43 -3.12 28.83 53.19
CA GLY A 43 -1.82 29.16 53.77
C GLY A 43 -1.04 30.17 52.95
N ALA A 44 -1.33 31.45 53.17
CA ALA A 44 -0.90 32.65 52.43
C ALA A 44 0.59 33.03 52.52
N GLU A 45 0.89 34.10 51.75
CA GLU A 45 2.05 35.03 51.79
C GLU A 45 3.31 34.60 51.02
N ASP A 46 4.00 35.46 50.27
CA ASP A 46 3.76 36.77 49.66
C ASP A 46 4.96 37.01 48.73
N ASP A 47 4.71 37.75 47.65
CA ASP A 47 5.57 38.80 47.06
C ASP A 47 6.18 38.62 45.65
N ALA A 48 5.78 39.62 44.85
CA ALA A 48 6.51 40.38 43.82
C ALA A 48 6.47 39.90 42.36
N ASP A 49 5.44 40.38 41.66
CA ASP A 49 5.48 41.24 40.46
C ASP A 49 6.72 41.15 39.55
N THR A 50 6.54 40.76 38.29
CA THR A 50 6.37 41.72 37.17
C THR A 50 6.11 41.01 35.84
N GLU A 51 5.16 41.57 35.10
CA GLU A 51 4.71 41.17 33.77
C GLU A 51 5.76 41.36 32.67
N ALA A 52 5.69 40.53 31.63
CA ALA A 52 5.91 40.98 30.26
C ALA A 52 5.21 40.01 29.29
N ASP A 53 4.33 40.58 28.47
CA ASP A 53 3.66 39.99 27.33
C ASP A 53 4.62 39.20 26.41
N ALA A 54 4.14 38.08 25.88
CA ALA A 54 4.66 37.50 24.65
C ALA A 54 3.48 37.41 23.67
N GLU A 55 3.49 38.37 22.74
CA GLU A 55 2.59 38.49 21.62
C GLU A 55 2.68 37.26 20.71
N ASP A 56 1.52 36.87 20.17
CA ASP A 56 1.38 36.11 18.94
C ASP A 56 2.27 36.72 17.85
N THR A 57 3.15 35.92 17.26
CA THR A 57 3.78 36.27 15.99
C THR A 57 3.67 35.08 15.05
N ASP A 58 2.78 35.22 14.07
CA ASP A 58 2.84 34.52 12.78
C ASP A 58 4.29 34.53 12.26
N PHE A 59 4.86 33.36 12.04
CA PHE A 59 6.21 33.23 11.49
C PHE A 59 6.13 33.06 9.97
N GLU A 60 6.27 34.17 9.24
CA GLU A 60 6.63 34.14 7.82
C GLU A 60 8.05 33.58 7.65
N MET A 61 8.19 32.57 6.79
CA MET A 61 9.45 31.99 6.36
C MET A 61 10.36 33.07 5.73
N PRO A 62 11.66 33.15 6.05
CA PRO A 62 12.53 34.18 5.48
C PRO A 62 12.84 33.91 3.99
N ASP A 63 12.32 34.78 3.13
CA ASP A 63 12.77 34.97 1.74
C ASP A 63 14.22 35.49 1.75
N ASN A 64 15.16 34.65 1.33
CA ASN A 64 16.53 35.07 1.06
C ASN A 64 16.80 35.13 -0.45
N THR A 65 16.16 36.10 -1.10
CA THR A 65 16.55 36.59 -2.41
C THR A 65 17.86 37.38 -2.33
N SER A 66 18.97 36.72 -2.63
CA SER A 66 20.15 37.41 -3.17
C SER A 66 20.55 36.78 -4.49
N GLY A 67 20.14 37.46 -5.57
CA GLY A 67 20.32 36.99 -6.93
C GLY A 67 21.79 36.91 -7.35
N GLN A 68 22.17 35.72 -7.82
CA GLN A 68 23.13 35.56 -8.90
C GLN A 68 22.56 34.61 -9.95
N GLY A 69 22.18 35.19 -11.09
CA GLY A 69 22.13 34.52 -12.40
C GLY A 69 21.36 33.22 -12.51
N PHE A 70 20.04 33.33 -12.68
CA PHE A 70 19.19 32.29 -13.27
C PHE A 70 19.83 31.75 -14.57
N LYS A 71 20.16 30.46 -14.59
CA LYS A 71 20.10 29.66 -15.81
C LYS A 71 18.75 28.97 -15.79
N THR A 72 17.87 29.37 -16.70
CA THR A 72 16.64 28.64 -17.01
C THR A 72 17.01 27.22 -17.40
N GLY A 73 16.45 26.22 -16.71
CA GLY A 73 16.61 24.81 -17.02
C GLY A 73 16.04 24.48 -18.39
N SER A 74 16.91 24.57 -19.40
CA SER A 74 16.79 23.87 -20.68
C SER A 74 18.15 23.31 -21.12
N ASP A 75 19.10 23.20 -20.21
CA ASP A 75 20.43 22.66 -20.49
C ASP A 75 20.64 21.42 -19.62
N LEU A 76 20.05 20.30 -20.05
CA LEU A 76 20.62 18.98 -19.77
C LEU A 76 22.10 19.02 -20.19
N PRO A 77 23.05 18.47 -19.42
CA PRO A 77 24.44 18.41 -19.82
C PRO A 77 24.62 17.45 -21.00
N SER A 78 24.44 17.98 -22.20
CA SER A 78 24.98 17.45 -23.44
C SER A 78 26.50 17.51 -23.37
N ASP A 79 27.15 16.46 -22.89
CA ASP A 79 28.51 16.09 -23.32
C ASP A 79 28.88 14.65 -22.92
N LYS A 80 28.02 13.71 -23.31
CA LYS A 80 28.28 12.33 -23.80
C LYS A 80 26.94 11.62 -23.77
N ALA A 81 26.29 11.50 -24.93
CA ALA A 81 25.24 10.50 -25.07
C ALA A 81 25.94 9.15 -24.90
N GLU A 82 25.75 8.51 -23.75
CA GLU A 82 26.11 7.10 -23.62
C GLU A 82 25.30 6.35 -24.68
N GLU A 83 25.99 5.54 -25.47
CA GLU A 83 25.31 4.73 -26.48
C GLU A 83 24.36 3.77 -25.76
N GLU A 84 23.14 3.65 -26.28
CA GLU A 84 22.14 2.72 -25.76
C GLU A 84 22.76 1.31 -25.62
N HIS A 85 22.72 0.76 -24.40
CA HIS A 85 23.28 -0.57 -24.13
C HIS A 85 22.61 -1.22 -22.92
N GLU A 86 22.47 -2.54 -22.98
CA GLU A 86 22.09 -3.36 -21.83
C GLU A 86 23.21 -3.36 -20.78
N LEU A 87 22.83 -3.24 -19.52
CA LEU A 87 23.78 -3.31 -18.40
C LEU A 87 24.40 -4.69 -18.29
N THR A 88 25.71 -4.72 -18.11
CA THR A 88 26.43 -5.96 -17.82
C THR A 88 26.13 -6.44 -16.39
N ALA A 89 26.33 -7.73 -16.14
CA ALA A 89 26.18 -8.30 -14.79
C ALA A 89 27.12 -7.69 -13.74
N SER A 90 28.19 -7.01 -14.16
CA SER A 90 29.07 -6.27 -13.24
C SER A 90 28.50 -4.91 -12.87
N GLU A 91 27.92 -4.19 -13.84
CA GLU A 91 27.25 -2.91 -13.60
C GLU A 91 26.00 -3.09 -12.74
N LEU A 92 25.18 -4.11 -13.04
CA LEU A 92 24.01 -4.44 -12.22
C LEU A 92 24.41 -4.73 -10.77
N ARG A 93 25.48 -5.51 -10.54
CA ARG A 93 25.91 -5.82 -9.16
C ARG A 93 26.37 -4.58 -8.40
N GLU A 94 27.06 -3.65 -9.07
CA GLU A 94 27.49 -2.40 -8.42
C GLU A 94 26.29 -1.55 -8.01
N ILE A 95 25.30 -1.41 -8.90
CA ILE A 95 24.05 -0.68 -8.62
C ILE A 95 23.27 -1.39 -7.51
N GLU A 96 23.16 -2.71 -7.55
CA GLU A 96 22.48 -3.51 -6.53
C GLU A 96 23.13 -3.36 -5.14
N GLU A 97 24.46 -3.36 -5.06
CA GLU A 97 25.19 -3.15 -3.81
C GLU A 97 24.88 -1.75 -3.23
N ASP A 98 24.82 -0.72 -4.08
CA ASP A 98 24.46 0.64 -3.66
C ASP A 98 22.99 0.76 -3.24
N PHE A 99 22.06 0.16 -3.99
CA PHE A 99 20.62 0.17 -3.71
C PHE A 99 20.24 -0.63 -2.47
N ASN A 100 21.09 -1.57 -2.06
CA ASN A 100 20.99 -2.26 -0.77
C ASN A 100 21.76 -1.55 0.37
N SER A 101 22.21 -0.31 0.17
CA SER A 101 22.75 0.53 1.24
C SER A 101 21.64 1.32 1.93
N THR A 102 21.87 1.71 3.19
CA THR A 102 20.95 2.60 3.93
C THR A 102 20.71 3.93 3.20
N THR A 103 21.65 4.36 2.35
CA THR A 103 21.56 5.63 1.62
C THR A 103 20.51 5.62 0.52
N TYR A 104 20.41 4.53 -0.24
CA TYR A 104 19.56 4.51 -1.43
C TYR A 104 18.35 3.58 -1.34
N ASN A 105 18.33 2.64 -0.38
CA ASN A 105 17.25 1.64 -0.30
C ASN A 105 15.86 2.26 -0.16
N GLY A 106 15.74 3.36 0.59
CA GLY A 106 14.46 4.02 0.80
C GLY A 106 13.87 4.69 -0.45
N PHE A 107 14.62 4.83 -1.56
CA PHE A 107 14.03 5.23 -2.85
C PHE A 107 13.29 4.07 -3.56
N LEU A 108 13.47 2.83 -3.10
CA LEU A 108 12.91 1.64 -3.74
C LEU A 108 11.77 1.02 -2.93
N SER A 109 11.48 1.58 -1.74
CA SER A 109 10.44 1.10 -0.85
C SER A 109 9.03 1.42 -1.36
N THR A 110 8.89 2.41 -2.25
CA THR A 110 7.58 2.81 -2.77
C THR A 110 7.66 3.55 -4.10
N GLU A 111 6.54 3.62 -4.83
CA GLU A 111 6.44 4.27 -6.14
C GLU A 111 6.51 5.81 -6.11
N PHE A 112 7.12 6.41 -7.14
CA PHE A 112 6.99 7.83 -7.45
C PHE A 112 7.15 8.05 -8.96
N ALA A 113 6.26 8.85 -9.54
CA ALA A 113 6.29 9.15 -10.98
C ALA A 113 7.31 10.24 -11.32
N THR A 114 7.52 11.18 -10.41
CA THR A 114 8.52 12.24 -10.54
C THR A 114 9.32 12.41 -9.26
N ALA A 115 10.50 13.00 -9.35
CA ALA A 115 11.35 13.24 -8.19
C ALA A 115 10.70 14.14 -7.12
N GLN A 116 9.73 14.99 -7.49
CA GLN A 116 8.95 15.81 -6.57
C GLN A 116 7.98 14.98 -5.71
N ASP A 117 7.59 13.80 -6.21
CA ASP A 117 6.62 12.89 -5.57
C ASP A 117 7.32 11.82 -4.71
N ILE A 118 8.63 12.00 -4.45
CA ILE A 118 9.36 11.11 -3.55
C ILE A 118 8.85 11.27 -2.13
N TRP A 119 8.56 10.13 -1.50
CA TRP A 119 8.14 10.03 -0.10
C TRP A 119 9.35 10.10 0.83
N TRP A 120 9.69 11.31 1.26
CA TRP A 120 10.89 11.52 2.09
C TRP A 120 10.81 10.85 3.46
N GLU A 121 9.60 10.58 3.98
CA GLU A 121 9.38 9.72 5.15
C GLU A 121 10.00 8.33 4.96
N GLU A 122 9.83 7.75 3.77
CA GLU A 122 10.34 6.41 3.45
C GLU A 122 11.85 6.43 3.21
N VAL A 123 12.33 7.44 2.47
CA VAL A 123 13.77 7.60 2.17
C VAL A 123 14.58 7.80 3.45
N PHE A 124 14.09 8.67 4.33
CA PHE A 124 14.77 9.00 5.58
C PHE A 124 14.45 8.06 6.73
N TYR A 125 13.52 7.12 6.60
CA TYR A 125 13.07 6.24 7.68
C TYR A 125 14.21 5.63 8.51
N ASN A 126 15.27 5.14 7.84
CA ASN A 126 16.48 4.59 8.50
C ASN A 126 17.67 5.58 8.48
N GLY A 127 17.40 6.88 8.44
CA GLY A 127 18.39 7.97 8.44
C GLY A 127 19.11 8.24 7.11
N ALA A 128 18.83 7.49 6.04
CA ALA A 128 19.50 7.60 4.72
C ALA A 128 21.05 7.57 4.76
N GLY A 129 21.63 6.99 5.81
CA GLY A 129 23.08 6.98 6.02
C GLY A 129 23.70 8.37 6.28
N ILE A 130 22.88 9.36 6.65
CA ILE A 130 23.32 10.74 6.88
C ILE A 130 23.86 10.89 8.31
N GLU A 131 25.06 11.45 8.43
CA GLU A 131 25.60 11.89 9.73
C GLU A 131 25.24 13.38 9.95
N CYS A 132 24.38 13.65 10.92
CA CYS A 132 23.91 15.01 11.21
C CYS A 132 25.07 15.98 11.53
N ARG A 133 25.12 17.11 10.80
CA ARG A 133 26.20 18.11 10.93
C ARG A 133 26.03 19.09 12.09
N THR A 134 24.81 19.28 12.58
CA THR A 134 24.46 20.43 13.45
C THR A 134 24.31 20.08 14.93
N ALA A 135 24.06 18.81 15.27
CA ALA A 135 23.77 18.39 16.65
C ALA A 135 24.38 17.03 16.99
N ASP A 136 24.67 16.80 18.27
CA ASP A 136 25.08 15.49 18.78
C ASP A 136 23.89 14.71 19.35
N TYR A 137 23.93 13.39 19.23
CA TYR A 137 22.86 12.48 19.66
C TYR A 137 22.37 12.76 21.10
N ALA A 138 23.27 13.02 22.05
CA ALA A 138 22.88 13.18 23.45
C ALA A 138 22.12 14.48 23.68
N GLU A 139 22.40 15.53 22.91
CA GLU A 139 21.62 16.77 22.93
C GLU A 139 20.25 16.62 22.29
N VAL A 140 20.18 15.90 21.16
CA VAL A 140 18.93 15.59 20.46
C VAL A 140 18.02 14.74 21.33
N GLU A 141 18.52 13.63 21.89
CA GLU A 141 17.77 12.73 22.78
C GLU A 141 17.16 13.49 23.97
N ARG A 142 17.96 14.32 24.66
CA ARG A 142 17.45 15.13 25.79
C ARG A 142 16.36 16.10 25.37
N SER A 143 16.52 16.74 24.21
CA SER A 143 15.57 17.72 23.69
C SER A 143 14.28 17.05 23.22
N TYR A 144 14.40 15.89 22.58
CA TYR A 144 13.30 15.03 22.19
C TYR A 144 12.47 14.58 23.39
N LEU A 145 13.08 13.93 24.39
CA LEU A 145 12.40 13.47 25.61
C LEU A 145 11.72 14.62 26.37
N LYS A 146 12.37 15.79 26.42
CA LYS A 146 11.79 17.00 27.02
C LYS A 146 10.56 17.49 26.25
N LYS A 147 10.60 17.43 24.91
CA LYS A 147 9.52 17.90 24.03
C LYS A 147 8.32 16.94 24.03
N THR A 148 8.56 15.64 24.02
CA THR A 148 7.51 14.60 24.02
C THR A 148 6.98 14.29 25.42
N GLY A 149 7.77 14.54 26.47
CA GLY A 149 7.43 14.19 27.85
C GLY A 149 7.70 12.72 28.20
N TYR A 150 8.34 11.96 27.32
CA TYR A 150 8.74 10.58 27.61
C TYR A 150 9.89 10.52 28.61
N GLU A 151 9.88 9.48 29.45
CA GLU A 151 10.94 9.24 30.43
C GLU A 151 12.19 8.62 29.80
N GLU A 152 12.03 7.86 28.71
CA GLU A 152 13.08 7.20 27.93
C GLU A 152 12.64 6.97 26.48
N LEU A 153 13.57 6.54 25.61
CA LEU A 153 13.27 6.14 24.24
C LEU A 153 12.71 4.71 24.21
N PHE A 154 11.70 4.45 23.37
CA PHE A 154 11.12 3.11 23.19
C PHE A 154 11.66 2.39 21.94
N GLY A 155 12.53 3.04 21.17
CA GLY A 155 13.13 2.53 19.94
C GLY A 155 14.38 3.33 19.56
N ASP A 156 14.84 3.16 18.33
CA ASP A 156 15.93 3.92 17.75
C ASP A 156 15.46 5.35 17.46
N LEU A 157 16.36 6.33 17.58
CA LEU A 157 16.07 7.75 17.34
C LEU A 157 16.96 8.26 16.20
N ASP A 158 16.36 8.42 15.03
CA ASP A 158 16.99 9.06 13.88
C ASP A 158 16.73 10.58 13.89
N TYR A 159 17.72 11.32 13.39
CA TYR A 159 17.67 12.77 13.35
C TYR A 159 18.54 13.34 12.23
N ILE A 160 17.98 14.31 11.51
CA ILE A 160 18.62 14.89 10.33
C ILE A 160 18.43 16.40 10.37
N SER A 161 19.49 17.17 10.11
CA SER A 161 19.40 18.62 10.08
C SER A 161 18.68 19.12 8.83
N THR A 162 18.07 20.30 8.90
CA THR A 162 17.44 20.93 7.73
C THR A 162 18.45 21.13 6.59
N ALA A 163 19.70 21.44 6.90
CA ALA A 163 20.76 21.58 5.90
C ALA A 163 21.12 20.25 5.24
N ASP A 164 21.18 19.17 6.01
CA ASP A 164 21.44 17.81 5.50
C ASP A 164 20.34 17.32 4.58
N ILE A 165 19.07 17.54 4.95
CA ILE A 165 17.93 17.22 4.09
C ILE A 165 18.03 18.00 2.77
N ASN A 166 18.27 19.32 2.83
CA ASN A 166 18.34 20.13 1.61
C ASN A 166 19.45 19.68 0.66
N ASP A 167 20.65 19.39 1.19
CA ASP A 167 21.77 18.93 0.39
C ASP A 167 21.48 17.55 -0.21
N PHE A 168 21.02 16.59 0.62
CA PHE A 168 20.72 15.24 0.17
C PHE A 168 19.65 15.21 -0.91
N VAL A 169 18.57 15.97 -0.71
CA VAL A 169 17.47 16.08 -1.69
C VAL A 169 17.97 16.69 -2.99
N LEU A 170 18.78 17.75 -2.93
CA LEU A 170 19.36 18.37 -4.11
C LEU A 170 20.28 17.42 -4.87
N ASP A 171 21.14 16.70 -4.15
CA ASP A 171 22.13 15.80 -4.74
C ASP A 171 21.47 14.56 -5.37
N THR A 172 20.36 14.08 -4.79
CA THR A 172 19.65 12.86 -5.24
C THR A 172 18.50 13.12 -6.21
N THR A 173 18.09 14.37 -6.42
CA THR A 173 16.95 14.69 -7.31
C THR A 173 17.18 15.87 -8.26
N GLY A 174 18.19 16.71 -8.00
CA GLY A 174 18.37 17.98 -8.70
C GLY A 174 17.37 19.07 -8.30
N HIS A 175 16.53 18.83 -7.29
CA HIS A 175 15.48 19.74 -6.83
C HIS A 175 15.69 20.17 -5.37
N THR A 176 15.11 21.30 -5.00
CA THR A 176 15.16 21.78 -3.61
C THR A 176 14.11 21.08 -2.77
N TYR A 177 14.40 20.76 -1.50
CA TYR A 177 13.41 20.16 -0.60
C TYR A 177 12.11 20.97 -0.47
N GLY A 178 12.19 22.30 -0.55
CA GLY A 178 11.01 23.17 -0.54
C GLY A 178 10.00 22.92 -1.66
N SER A 179 10.44 22.37 -2.80
CA SER A 179 9.60 22.05 -3.97
C SER A 179 9.08 20.61 -3.99
N MET A 180 9.33 19.83 -2.93
CA MET A 180 8.84 18.45 -2.79
C MET A 180 7.38 18.43 -2.35
N ASN A 181 6.62 17.48 -2.88
CA ASN A 181 5.19 17.32 -2.59
C ASN A 181 4.96 16.60 -1.26
N HIS A 182 5.79 15.60 -0.93
CA HIS A 182 5.66 14.80 0.29
C HIS A 182 6.80 15.08 1.29
N LYS A 183 6.65 16.14 2.08
CA LYS A 183 7.62 16.53 3.11
C LYS A 183 7.49 15.69 4.38
N LEU A 184 8.58 15.64 5.16
CA LEU A 184 8.60 15.03 6.49
C LEU A 184 7.58 15.70 7.44
N ASP A 185 6.86 14.86 8.17
CA ASP A 185 6.01 15.20 9.32
C ASP A 185 6.66 14.77 10.64
N TRP A 186 7.99 14.58 10.62
CA TRP A 186 8.79 14.28 11.79
C TRP A 186 8.76 15.40 12.83
N LEU A 187 8.94 15.05 14.10
CA LEU A 187 9.03 16.06 15.16
C LEU A 187 10.24 16.95 14.93
N TYR A 188 10.00 18.24 14.72
CA TYR A 188 11.06 19.22 14.51
C TYR A 188 11.48 19.90 15.82
N LEU A 189 12.78 19.87 16.12
CA LEU A 189 13.39 20.48 17.29
C LEU A 189 14.05 21.82 16.92
N ASN A 190 13.27 22.90 16.99
CA ASN A 190 13.67 24.27 16.59
C ASN A 190 15.03 24.73 17.14
N ASP A 191 15.34 24.41 18.40
CA ASP A 191 16.58 24.88 19.06
C ASP A 191 17.84 24.24 18.45
N LEU A 192 17.69 23.09 17.81
CA LEU A 192 18.79 22.29 17.24
C LEU A 192 18.76 22.25 15.70
N ASP A 193 17.69 22.73 15.07
CA ASP A 193 17.49 22.68 13.61
C ASP A 193 17.57 21.25 13.06
N VAL A 194 16.84 20.33 13.70
CA VAL A 194 16.78 18.91 13.32
C VAL A 194 15.34 18.37 13.32
N TYR A 195 15.05 17.52 12.33
CA TYR A 195 13.90 16.63 12.35
C TYR A 195 14.26 15.36 13.12
N THR A 196 13.30 14.79 13.85
CA THR A 196 13.52 13.61 14.69
C THR A 196 12.40 12.59 14.54
N HIS A 197 12.78 11.31 14.48
CA HIS A 197 11.86 10.20 14.35
C HIS A 197 12.31 9.03 15.23
N GLN A 198 11.38 8.52 16.04
CA GLN A 198 11.61 7.30 16.81
C GLN A 198 10.90 6.14 16.13
N HIS A 199 11.62 5.06 15.86
CA HIS A 199 11.08 3.84 15.26
C HIS A 199 11.60 2.58 15.97
N GLY A 200 10.82 1.50 15.92
CA GLY A 200 11.19 0.20 16.51
C GLY A 200 11.43 -0.90 15.48
N ASP A 201 11.09 -0.62 14.24
CA ASP A 201 11.12 -1.47 13.05
C ASP A 201 11.98 -0.83 11.96
N THR A 202 11.94 -1.39 10.75
CA THR A 202 12.66 -0.90 9.59
C THR A 202 11.81 -1.09 8.34
N ASN A 203 11.82 -0.10 7.45
CA ASN A 203 11.29 -0.25 6.10
C ASN A 203 12.35 -0.75 5.11
N PHE A 204 13.54 -1.17 5.59
CA PHE A 204 14.60 -1.68 4.72
C PHE A 204 14.18 -3.00 4.06
N VAL A 205 14.25 -3.02 2.73
CA VAL A 205 13.87 -4.18 1.94
C VAL A 205 15.02 -4.55 1.01
N PRO A 206 15.63 -5.74 1.15
CA PRO A 206 16.65 -6.18 0.22
C PRO A 206 16.11 -6.28 -1.20
N ILE A 207 16.83 -5.73 -2.17
CA ILE A 207 16.44 -5.70 -3.59
C ILE A 207 17.40 -6.56 -4.41
N GLU A 208 16.84 -7.33 -5.36
CA GLU A 208 17.60 -8.05 -6.39
C GLU A 208 17.27 -7.47 -7.77
N LEU A 209 18.30 -7.07 -8.51
CA LEU A 209 18.15 -6.49 -9.84
C LEU A 209 18.08 -7.58 -10.91
N SER A 210 17.04 -7.56 -11.72
CA SER A 210 16.82 -8.57 -12.77
C SER A 210 17.45 -8.19 -14.10
N SER A 211 17.42 -6.91 -14.47
CA SER A 211 17.94 -6.40 -15.73
C SER A 211 18.06 -4.87 -15.73
N GLY A 212 18.69 -4.30 -16.76
CA GLY A 212 18.62 -2.87 -16.99
C GLY A 212 19.25 -2.44 -18.30
N ILE A 213 18.92 -1.23 -18.74
CA ILE A 213 19.38 -0.63 -19.99
C ILE A 213 19.71 0.84 -19.73
N VAL A 214 20.77 1.33 -20.36
CA VAL A 214 21.01 2.77 -20.46
C VAL A 214 20.39 3.26 -21.75
N ASN A 215 19.50 4.24 -21.65
CA ASN A 215 18.84 4.87 -22.79
C ASN A 215 18.82 6.39 -22.61
N ASP A 216 19.24 7.14 -23.62
CA ASP A 216 19.33 8.61 -23.58
C ASP A 216 20.10 9.17 -22.36
N GLY A 217 21.06 8.41 -21.84
CA GLY A 217 21.86 8.77 -20.66
C GLY A 217 21.20 8.46 -19.31
N LEU A 218 19.99 7.90 -19.30
CA LEU A 218 19.32 7.43 -18.09
C LEU A 218 19.43 5.92 -17.95
N TYR A 219 19.60 5.46 -16.72
CA TYR A 219 19.57 4.06 -16.34
C TYR A 219 18.14 3.67 -16.05
N HIS A 220 17.64 2.67 -16.77
CA HIS A 220 16.37 2.01 -16.53
C HIS A 220 16.67 0.63 -15.96
N VAL A 221 16.41 0.44 -14.66
CA VAL A 221 16.78 -0.78 -13.94
C VAL A 221 15.52 -1.44 -13.40
N TYR A 222 15.43 -2.75 -13.60
CA TYR A 222 14.30 -3.55 -13.16
C TYR A 222 14.67 -4.40 -11.96
N TYR A 223 13.75 -4.49 -11.02
CA TYR A 223 13.90 -5.28 -9.81
C TYR A 223 12.59 -5.93 -9.40
N GLU A 224 12.68 -6.99 -8.61
CA GLU A 224 11.52 -7.59 -7.96
C GLU A 224 11.46 -7.14 -6.50
N ALA A 225 10.40 -6.44 -6.13
CA ALA A 225 10.18 -6.04 -4.75
C ALA A 225 9.60 -7.24 -3.97
N PRO A 226 10.11 -7.59 -2.78
CA PRO A 226 9.51 -8.62 -1.94
C PRO A 226 8.26 -8.08 -1.23
N LEU A 227 7.26 -7.67 -2.00
CA LEU A 227 5.94 -7.26 -1.51
C LEU A 227 5.10 -8.47 -1.11
N GLY A 228 3.92 -8.23 -0.52
CA GLY A 228 3.00 -9.27 -0.07
C GLY A 228 2.64 -10.29 -1.15
N ASP A 229 2.13 -11.45 -0.74
CA ASP A 229 1.83 -12.58 -1.64
C ASP A 229 0.72 -12.26 -2.67
N ASP A 230 -0.07 -11.21 -2.45
CA ASP A 230 -1.24 -10.85 -3.26
C ASP A 230 -0.94 -9.88 -4.43
N VAL A 231 0.32 -9.47 -4.63
CA VAL A 231 0.72 -8.61 -5.75
C VAL A 231 0.84 -9.43 -7.03
N ALA A 232 0.08 -9.06 -8.07
CA ALA A 232 -0.07 -9.83 -9.32
C ALA A 232 1.24 -9.96 -10.12
N ASP A 233 2.12 -8.96 -10.01
CA ASP A 233 3.47 -8.95 -10.56
C ASP A 233 4.34 -8.04 -9.68
N LYS A 234 5.47 -8.55 -9.17
CA LYS A 234 6.33 -7.82 -8.23
C LYS A 234 7.43 -7.01 -8.90
N ARG A 235 7.35 -6.84 -10.23
CA ARG A 235 8.36 -6.14 -11.02
C ARG A 235 8.19 -4.63 -10.98
N PHE A 236 9.28 -3.92 -10.71
CA PHE A 236 9.39 -2.47 -10.68
C PHE A 236 10.49 -1.99 -11.61
N GLU A 237 10.37 -0.75 -12.07
CA GLU A 237 11.36 -0.02 -12.84
C GLU A 237 11.75 1.25 -12.07
N VAL A 238 13.05 1.36 -11.75
CA VAL A 238 13.64 2.58 -11.24
C VAL A 238 14.45 3.25 -12.36
N VAL A 239 14.22 4.55 -12.54
CA VAL A 239 14.89 5.38 -13.54
C VAL A 239 15.71 6.44 -12.83
N PHE A 240 16.98 6.56 -13.20
CA PHE A 240 17.91 7.49 -12.59
C PHE A 240 19.05 7.88 -13.54
N ASP A 241 19.68 9.02 -13.28
CA ASP A 241 21.00 9.36 -13.82
C ASP A 241 22.09 8.90 -12.83
N LYS A 242 23.24 8.45 -13.35
CA LYS A 242 24.40 8.05 -12.54
C LYS A 242 25.58 8.95 -12.88
N ASN A 243 26.18 9.53 -11.85
CA ASN A 243 27.38 10.35 -11.99
C ASN A 243 28.46 9.93 -10.98
N ASP A 244 29.62 10.60 -11.03
CA ASP A 244 30.75 10.29 -10.14
C ASP A 244 30.43 10.51 -8.64
N ASP A 245 29.39 11.30 -8.34
CA ASP A 245 28.99 11.69 -6.99
C ASP A 245 27.79 10.86 -6.46
N GLY A 246 27.14 10.03 -7.30
CA GLY A 246 26.05 9.15 -6.90
C GLY A 246 24.94 9.02 -7.94
N TYR A 247 23.69 8.97 -7.46
CA TYR A 247 22.49 8.75 -8.27
C TYR A 247 21.53 9.95 -8.16
N VAL A 248 20.95 10.35 -9.30
CA VAL A 248 19.86 11.32 -9.36
C VAL A 248 18.60 10.60 -9.81
N PHE A 249 17.68 10.35 -8.88
CA PHE A 249 16.46 9.59 -9.12
C PHE A 249 15.43 10.40 -9.90
N VAL A 250 14.76 9.73 -10.84
CA VAL A 250 13.74 10.31 -11.72
C VAL A 250 12.37 9.72 -11.40
N SER A 251 12.26 8.40 -11.37
CA SER A 251 11.02 7.68 -11.06
C SER A 251 11.31 6.30 -10.46
N ASN A 252 10.35 5.76 -9.72
CA ASN A 252 10.30 4.36 -9.33
C ASN A 252 8.86 3.88 -9.51
N LEU A 253 8.59 2.95 -10.43
CA LEU A 253 7.23 2.61 -10.81
C LEU A 253 7.05 1.11 -10.95
N TRP A 254 5.90 0.61 -10.50
CA TRP A 254 5.43 -0.72 -10.82
C TRP A 254 5.36 -0.90 -12.34
N ALA A 255 6.03 -1.94 -12.82
CA ALA A 255 6.30 -2.17 -14.23
C ALA A 255 6.06 -3.65 -14.56
N PRO A 256 4.79 -4.11 -14.53
CA PRO A 256 4.46 -5.50 -14.77
C PRO A 256 4.79 -5.90 -16.21
N GLU A 257 5.00 -7.18 -16.47
CA GLU A 257 5.35 -7.68 -17.80
C GLU A 257 4.28 -7.38 -18.86
N CYS A 258 3.00 -7.38 -18.48
CA CYS A 258 1.90 -6.99 -19.37
C CYS A 258 1.86 -5.49 -19.68
N GLY A 259 2.65 -4.68 -18.97
CA GLY A 259 2.60 -3.22 -19.02
C GLY A 259 1.62 -2.65 -17.99
N ARG A 260 1.98 -1.48 -17.45
CA ARG A 260 1.29 -0.87 -16.29
C ARG A 260 -0.21 -0.66 -16.51
N GLU A 261 -0.61 -0.12 -17.66
CA GLU A 261 -2.02 0.16 -17.98
C GLU A 261 -2.85 -1.14 -18.02
N GLU A 262 -2.34 -2.17 -18.70
CA GLU A 262 -3.01 -3.48 -18.77
C GLU A 262 -3.06 -4.16 -17.40
N GLY A 263 -1.99 -4.06 -16.61
CA GLY A 263 -1.94 -4.56 -15.25
C GLY A 263 -2.93 -3.88 -14.32
N MET A 264 -3.06 -2.55 -14.41
CA MET A 264 -4.02 -1.77 -13.62
C MET A 264 -5.47 -2.15 -13.95
N GLU A 265 -5.80 -2.24 -15.23
CA GLU A 265 -7.12 -2.69 -15.68
C GLU A 265 -7.44 -4.10 -15.16
N ALA A 266 -6.48 -5.03 -15.22
CA ALA A 266 -6.67 -6.39 -14.70
C ALA A 266 -6.94 -6.42 -13.18
N ILE A 267 -6.27 -5.56 -12.39
CA ILE A 267 -6.50 -5.44 -10.95
C ILE A 267 -7.93 -4.95 -10.67
N TYR A 268 -8.38 -3.91 -11.36
CA TYR A 268 -9.74 -3.39 -11.18
C TYR A 268 -10.82 -4.32 -11.72
N ASP A 269 -10.61 -4.95 -12.87
CA ASP A 269 -11.54 -5.93 -13.42
C ASP A 269 -11.75 -7.10 -12.45
N SER A 270 -10.68 -7.57 -11.79
CA SER A 270 -10.77 -8.59 -10.74
C SER A 270 -11.63 -8.16 -9.55
N LEU A 271 -11.47 -6.91 -9.07
CA LEU A 271 -12.32 -6.37 -8.00
C LEU A 271 -13.78 -6.23 -8.45
N ILE A 272 -14.02 -5.71 -9.65
CA ILE A 272 -15.36 -5.53 -10.23
C ILE A 272 -16.06 -6.89 -10.38
N GLU A 273 -15.36 -7.89 -10.90
CA GLU A 273 -15.87 -9.26 -11.04
C GLU A 273 -16.20 -9.88 -9.67
N LYS A 274 -15.34 -9.66 -8.67
CA LYS A 274 -15.58 -10.11 -7.29
C LYS A 274 -16.88 -9.53 -6.72
N TYR A 275 -17.11 -8.22 -6.90
CA TYR A 275 -18.36 -7.57 -6.51
C TYR A 275 -19.56 -8.12 -7.29
N ALA A 276 -19.44 -8.24 -8.61
CA ALA A 276 -20.48 -8.78 -9.47
C ALA A 276 -20.91 -10.20 -9.06
N LYS A 277 -19.96 -11.08 -8.76
CA LYS A 277 -20.23 -12.44 -8.24
C LYS A 277 -20.94 -12.42 -6.88
N ALA A 278 -20.50 -11.57 -5.96
CA ALA A 278 -21.08 -11.46 -4.63
C ALA A 278 -22.54 -10.93 -4.66
N VAL A 279 -22.80 -9.94 -5.53
CA VAL A 279 -24.12 -9.33 -5.73
C VAL A 279 -25.07 -10.29 -6.46
N ASP A 280 -24.62 -10.97 -7.51
CA ASP A 280 -25.41 -11.99 -8.23
C ASP A 280 -25.80 -13.15 -7.30
N ALA A 281 -24.86 -13.60 -6.47
CA ALA A 281 -25.12 -14.61 -5.44
C ALA A 281 -25.99 -14.10 -4.27
N ARG A 282 -26.22 -12.78 -4.18
CA ARG A 282 -26.95 -12.10 -3.10
C ARG A 282 -26.43 -12.47 -1.71
N LEU A 283 -25.11 -12.42 -1.54
CA LEU A 283 -24.49 -12.64 -0.22
C LEU A 283 -25.04 -11.66 0.81
N ASP A 284 -25.51 -12.15 1.95
CA ASP A 284 -25.98 -11.27 3.02
C ASP A 284 -24.84 -10.42 3.61
N ALA A 285 -25.15 -9.49 4.52
CA ALA A 285 -24.16 -8.57 5.09
C ALA A 285 -22.97 -9.28 5.75
N ASP A 286 -23.19 -10.45 6.37
CA ASP A 286 -22.10 -11.25 6.95
C ASP A 286 -21.26 -11.90 5.85
N GLY A 287 -21.89 -12.48 4.82
CA GLY A 287 -21.18 -13.05 3.67
C GLY A 287 -20.37 -12.03 2.86
N LEU A 288 -20.90 -10.82 2.66
CA LEU A 288 -20.16 -9.73 2.02
C LEU A 288 -18.92 -9.34 2.83
N ARG A 289 -19.07 -9.23 4.17
CA ARG A 289 -17.95 -8.90 5.05
C ARG A 289 -16.89 -10.02 5.08
N ASP A 290 -17.30 -11.28 5.04
CA ASP A 290 -16.39 -12.42 4.95
C ASP A 290 -15.58 -12.39 3.63
N GLU A 291 -16.18 -11.87 2.55
CA GLU A 291 -15.51 -11.59 1.28
C GLU A 291 -14.78 -10.23 1.25
N ASN A 292 -14.74 -9.48 2.37
CA ASN A 292 -14.19 -8.13 2.45
C ASN A 292 -14.79 -7.16 1.40
N ILE A 293 -16.11 -7.17 1.28
CA ILE A 293 -16.93 -6.28 0.45
C ILE A 293 -17.90 -5.50 1.35
N SER A 294 -18.17 -4.24 1.02
CA SER A 294 -19.15 -3.42 1.73
C SER A 294 -20.52 -4.08 1.86
N SER A 295 -20.99 -4.15 3.10
CA SER A 295 -22.33 -4.68 3.43
C SER A 295 -23.47 -3.84 2.88
N PHE A 296 -23.20 -2.62 2.40
CA PHE A 296 -24.21 -1.74 1.81
C PHE A 296 -24.81 -2.33 0.54
N CYS A 297 -24.10 -3.22 -0.17
CA CYS A 297 -24.66 -3.94 -1.30
C CYS A 297 -25.96 -4.70 -0.92
N ALA A 298 -26.03 -5.27 0.28
CA ALA A 298 -27.20 -6.03 0.74
C ALA A 298 -28.46 -5.16 0.98
N ILE A 299 -28.31 -3.84 1.12
CA ILE A 299 -29.45 -2.91 1.27
C ILE A 299 -30.33 -2.97 0.02
N GLU A 300 -29.71 -3.06 -1.15
CA GLU A 300 -30.38 -3.02 -2.45
C GLU A 300 -31.14 -4.31 -2.79
N TYR A 301 -30.91 -5.41 -2.06
CA TYR A 301 -31.49 -6.72 -2.38
C TYR A 301 -32.99 -6.82 -2.13
N ASN A 302 -33.52 -5.92 -1.30
CA ASN A 302 -34.94 -5.86 -0.97
C ASN A 302 -35.73 -4.95 -1.92
N GLY A 303 -35.07 -4.32 -2.90
CA GLY A 303 -35.71 -3.51 -3.93
C GLY A 303 -36.50 -4.32 -4.95
N ASP A 304 -37.27 -3.61 -5.79
CA ASP A 304 -38.03 -4.21 -6.90
C ASP A 304 -37.16 -4.44 -8.15
N GLU A 305 -35.99 -3.80 -8.23
CA GLU A 305 -35.03 -3.91 -9.34
C GLU A 305 -33.99 -5.01 -9.08
N ASP A 306 -33.35 -5.50 -10.15
CA ASP A 306 -32.25 -6.45 -10.01
C ASP A 306 -31.05 -5.72 -9.39
N PRO A 307 -30.48 -6.18 -8.24
CA PRO A 307 -29.31 -5.55 -7.64
C PRO A 307 -28.13 -5.41 -8.59
N MET A 308 -28.00 -6.29 -9.58
CA MET A 308 -26.97 -6.19 -10.62
C MET A 308 -27.16 -4.99 -11.56
N ASP A 309 -28.40 -4.52 -11.75
CA ASP A 309 -28.70 -3.31 -12.55
C ASP A 309 -28.59 -2.02 -11.72
N VAL A 310 -28.71 -2.13 -10.39
CA VAL A 310 -28.71 -0.99 -9.46
C VAL A 310 -27.30 -0.70 -8.95
N ILE A 311 -26.60 -1.71 -8.45
CA ILE A 311 -25.23 -1.58 -7.93
C ILE A 311 -24.27 -1.51 -9.11
N GLY A 312 -23.26 -0.66 -9.01
CA GLY A 312 -22.30 -0.44 -10.07
C GLY A 312 -20.97 0.10 -9.56
N TYR A 313 -20.10 0.39 -10.51
CA TYR A 313 -18.78 0.96 -10.28
C TYR A 313 -18.58 2.26 -11.07
N TYR A 314 -17.67 3.10 -10.61
CA TYR A 314 -17.27 4.36 -11.23
C TYR A 314 -15.74 4.44 -11.19
N ARG A 315 -15.14 4.95 -12.28
CA ARG A 315 -13.69 5.17 -12.40
C ARG A 315 -13.43 6.57 -12.91
N ASP A 316 -12.52 7.29 -12.25
CA ASP A 316 -12.04 8.61 -12.62
C ASP A 316 -10.78 8.93 -11.80
N ASP A 317 -9.89 9.74 -12.35
CA ASP A 317 -8.69 10.26 -11.65
C ASP A 317 -9.12 11.42 -10.75
N LEU A 318 -9.44 11.12 -9.48
CA LEU A 318 -10.12 12.07 -8.58
C LEU A 318 -9.15 13.07 -7.96
N ASP A 319 -7.90 12.68 -7.73
CA ASP A 319 -6.87 13.53 -7.14
C ASP A 319 -5.83 14.06 -8.14
N GLY A 320 -5.89 13.61 -9.39
CA GLY A 320 -5.05 14.09 -10.48
C GLY A 320 -3.66 13.46 -10.52
N ASP A 321 -3.44 12.34 -9.84
CA ASP A 321 -2.17 11.61 -9.84
C ASP A 321 -1.97 10.73 -11.10
N GLY A 322 -3.01 10.63 -11.94
CA GLY A 322 -3.00 9.87 -13.18
C GLY A 322 -3.38 8.39 -13.02
N ILE A 323 -3.83 7.98 -11.84
CA ILE A 323 -4.41 6.67 -11.54
C ILE A 323 -5.91 6.88 -11.28
N ASP A 324 -6.77 6.20 -12.04
CA ASP A 324 -8.20 6.24 -11.76
C ASP A 324 -8.51 5.61 -10.40
N GLU A 325 -9.33 6.24 -9.57
CA GLU A 325 -9.98 5.62 -8.40
C GLU A 325 -11.17 4.77 -8.80
N LEU A 326 -11.31 3.60 -8.19
CA LEU A 326 -12.48 2.74 -8.34
C LEU A 326 -13.45 2.91 -7.17
N LEU A 327 -14.63 3.47 -7.45
CA LEU A 327 -15.73 3.61 -6.48
C LEU A 327 -16.84 2.59 -6.75
N PHE A 328 -17.40 2.01 -5.69
CA PHE A 328 -18.63 1.22 -5.75
C PHE A 328 -19.79 1.96 -5.09
N GLY A 329 -20.98 1.80 -5.65
CA GLY A 329 -22.21 2.40 -5.12
C GLY A 329 -23.45 1.93 -5.87
N ALA A 330 -24.57 2.63 -5.65
CA ALA A 330 -25.84 2.29 -6.27
C ALA A 330 -26.43 3.47 -7.06
N ASN A 331 -27.02 3.16 -8.21
CA ASN A 331 -27.73 4.12 -9.05
C ASN A 331 -29.16 4.33 -8.54
N HIS A 332 -29.42 5.52 -7.99
CA HIS A 332 -30.76 5.94 -7.60
C HIS A 332 -31.12 7.29 -8.22
N THR A 333 -32.35 7.42 -8.71
CA THR A 333 -32.79 8.66 -9.39
C THR A 333 -33.40 9.69 -8.43
N GLU A 334 -33.77 9.27 -7.23
CA GLU A 334 -34.52 10.09 -6.29
C GLU A 334 -33.66 10.74 -5.20
N TYR A 335 -32.49 10.17 -4.90
CA TYR A 335 -31.60 10.62 -3.81
C TYR A 335 -30.14 10.45 -4.21
N ILE A 336 -29.27 11.25 -3.58
CA ILE A 336 -27.82 11.05 -3.64
C ILE A 336 -27.49 9.88 -2.72
N MET A 337 -26.84 8.86 -3.26
CA MET A 337 -26.40 7.71 -2.49
C MET A 337 -24.96 7.89 -2.03
N PRO A 338 -24.62 7.36 -0.85
CA PRO A 338 -23.24 7.31 -0.41
C PRO A 338 -22.41 6.41 -1.34
N VAL A 339 -21.11 6.68 -1.38
CA VAL A 339 -20.12 5.76 -1.93
C VAL A 339 -19.97 4.60 -0.94
N TYR A 340 -20.15 3.37 -1.41
CA TYR A 340 -20.09 2.19 -0.54
C TYR A 340 -18.66 1.86 -0.17
N GLU A 341 -17.76 1.92 -1.15
CA GLU A 341 -16.34 1.60 -0.98
C GLU A 341 -15.54 2.27 -2.10
N ALA A 342 -14.27 2.57 -1.82
CA ALA A 342 -13.34 3.22 -2.75
C ALA A 342 -11.98 2.54 -2.72
N TYR A 343 -11.36 2.40 -3.88
CA TYR A 343 -10.05 1.81 -4.08
C TYR A 343 -9.18 2.67 -4.99
N THR A 344 -7.87 2.59 -4.82
CA THR A 344 -6.84 3.09 -5.75
C THR A 344 -5.82 1.97 -6.01
N ILE A 345 -4.87 2.15 -6.93
CA ILE A 345 -3.78 1.19 -7.18
C ILE A 345 -2.44 1.78 -6.75
N LYS A 346 -1.66 0.96 -6.05
CA LYS A 346 -0.31 1.31 -5.58
C LYS A 346 0.53 0.06 -5.44
N ASP A 347 1.80 0.16 -5.81
CA ASP A 347 2.80 -0.89 -5.72
C ASP A 347 2.32 -2.22 -6.37
N GLY A 348 1.56 -2.11 -7.47
CA GLY A 348 0.99 -3.27 -8.19
C GLY A 348 -0.16 -3.99 -7.47
N SER A 349 -0.77 -3.37 -6.47
CA SER A 349 -1.95 -3.88 -5.76
C SER A 349 -3.03 -2.81 -5.64
N TRP A 350 -4.28 -3.24 -5.49
CA TRP A 350 -5.33 -2.33 -5.03
C TRP A 350 -5.11 -1.98 -3.55
N ASN A 351 -5.46 -0.76 -3.18
CA ASN A 351 -5.53 -0.26 -1.82
C ASN A 351 -6.91 0.30 -1.57
N ARG A 352 -7.53 -0.07 -0.45
CA ARG A 352 -8.83 0.47 -0.06
C ARG A 352 -8.64 1.83 0.60
N LEU A 353 -9.28 2.84 0.03
CA LEU A 353 -9.28 4.21 0.54
C LEU A 353 -10.25 4.38 1.71
N PHE A 354 -11.46 3.85 1.58
CA PHE A 354 -12.46 3.82 2.65
C PHE A 354 -13.57 2.82 2.35
N MET A 355 -14.37 2.52 3.38
CA MET A 355 -15.60 1.74 3.28
C MET A 355 -16.68 2.39 4.15
N SER A 356 -17.87 2.53 3.60
CA SER A 356 -19.04 2.99 4.35
C SER A 356 -19.64 1.88 5.21
N TYR A 357 -20.13 2.24 6.39
CA TYR A 357 -20.92 1.41 7.30
C TYR A 357 -22.16 2.18 7.80
N ASP A 358 -23.00 1.50 8.59
CA ASP A 358 -24.29 2.04 9.07
C ASP A 358 -24.16 3.36 9.84
N ASP A 359 -23.01 3.59 10.48
CA ASP A 359 -22.70 4.78 11.29
C ASP A 359 -21.67 5.71 10.64
N SER A 360 -21.20 5.40 9.43
CA SER A 360 -20.05 6.05 8.80
C SER A 360 -20.17 6.01 7.28
N VAL A 361 -20.57 7.11 6.64
CA VAL A 361 -20.90 7.15 5.20
C VAL A 361 -20.13 8.23 4.46
N TYR A 362 -19.73 7.92 3.22
CA TYR A 362 -18.92 8.81 2.38
C TYR A 362 -19.71 9.34 1.18
N TYR A 363 -19.50 10.60 0.82
CA TYR A 363 -20.09 11.25 -0.36
C TYR A 363 -19.01 11.96 -1.18
N LEU A 364 -19.00 11.76 -2.50
CA LEU A 364 -18.11 12.46 -3.41
C LEU A 364 -18.60 13.90 -3.64
N ALA A 365 -17.70 14.87 -3.53
CA ALA A 365 -17.94 16.27 -3.85
C ALA A 365 -17.51 16.61 -5.30
N LYS A 366 -18.05 17.70 -5.83
CA LYS A 366 -17.82 18.16 -7.23
C LYS A 366 -16.37 18.53 -7.55
N ASP A 367 -15.54 18.74 -6.55
CA ASP A 367 -14.14 19.16 -6.67
C ASP A 367 -13.15 18.00 -6.48
N GLY A 368 -13.63 16.75 -6.38
CA GLY A 368 -12.81 15.55 -6.18
C GLY A 368 -12.58 15.19 -4.70
N THR A 369 -13.02 16.03 -3.77
CA THR A 369 -12.95 15.75 -2.33
C THR A 369 -14.12 14.89 -1.84
N PHE A 370 -14.07 14.46 -0.58
CA PHE A 370 -15.11 13.64 0.05
C PHE A 370 -15.68 14.29 1.30
N TYR A 371 -16.98 14.09 1.53
CA TYR A 371 -17.58 14.34 2.82
C TYR A 371 -17.82 13.01 3.53
N TYR A 372 -17.29 12.90 4.74
CA TYR A 372 -17.42 11.76 5.62
C TYR A 372 -18.36 12.11 6.78
N GLN A 373 -19.53 11.48 6.78
CA GLN A 373 -20.50 11.63 7.86
C GLN A 373 -20.39 10.45 8.82
N GLU A 374 -20.29 10.74 10.11
CA GLU A 374 -20.13 9.72 11.14
C GLU A 374 -21.02 9.97 12.34
N HIS A 375 -21.56 8.91 12.92
CA HIS A 375 -22.20 8.91 14.22
C HIS A 375 -21.28 8.25 15.25
N ILE A 376 -20.74 9.05 16.18
CA ILE A 376 -19.87 8.55 17.24
C ILE A 376 -20.70 8.31 18.50
N VAL A 377 -20.74 7.05 18.95
CA VAL A 377 -21.40 6.67 20.20
C VAL A 377 -20.82 7.49 21.35
N ASP A 378 -21.70 8.10 22.15
CA ASP A 378 -21.39 8.99 23.29
C ASP A 378 -20.76 10.36 22.96
N GLU A 379 -20.39 10.67 21.70
CA GLU A 379 -19.95 12.01 21.30
C GLU A 379 -21.01 12.77 20.52
N GLY A 380 -21.61 12.19 19.47
CA GLY A 380 -22.65 12.82 18.66
C GLY A 380 -22.43 12.64 17.15
N ASP A 381 -22.97 13.55 16.33
CA ASP A 381 -22.86 13.48 14.87
C ASP A 381 -21.72 14.37 14.36
N ARG A 382 -20.92 13.85 13.44
CA ARG A 382 -19.78 14.51 12.81
C ARG A 382 -19.95 14.54 11.29
N LEU A 383 -19.54 15.65 10.67
CA LEU A 383 -19.30 15.74 9.23
C LEU A 383 -17.88 16.27 9.01
N SER A 384 -17.08 15.54 8.26
CA SER A 384 -15.70 15.89 7.91
C SER A 384 -15.59 16.08 6.40
N HIS A 385 -15.02 17.20 5.96
CA HIS A 385 -14.60 17.42 4.58
C HIS A 385 -13.16 16.96 4.44
N CYS A 386 -12.91 16.03 3.54
CA CYS A 386 -11.63 15.36 3.41
C CYS A 386 -11.11 15.38 1.97
N GLU A 387 -9.82 15.58 1.78
CA GLU A 387 -9.13 15.41 0.49
C GLU A 387 -8.48 14.02 0.38
N MET A 388 -8.38 13.53 -0.86
CA MET A 388 -7.47 12.44 -1.18
C MET A 388 -6.05 12.97 -1.35
N GLN A 389 -5.06 12.23 -0.84
CA GLN A 389 -3.65 12.60 -0.95
C GLN A 389 -2.87 11.48 -1.64
N GLY A 390 -3.13 11.27 -2.93
CA GLY A 390 -2.47 10.25 -3.75
C GLY A 390 -2.79 8.83 -3.31
N ALA A 391 -2.11 7.88 -3.93
CA ALA A 391 -2.23 6.45 -3.65
C ALA A 391 -1.82 5.99 -2.23
N TYR A 392 -1.49 6.90 -1.31
CA TYR A 392 -0.67 6.63 -0.12
C TYR A 392 -1.37 6.81 1.23
N LYS A 393 -2.48 7.52 1.31
CA LYS A 393 -3.16 7.77 2.60
C LYS A 393 -4.68 7.77 2.46
N PHE A 394 -5.33 7.32 3.53
CA PHE A 394 -6.74 7.58 3.78
C PHE A 394 -7.04 9.07 3.64
N VAL A 395 -8.27 9.40 3.28
CA VAL A 395 -8.72 10.78 3.14
C VAL A 395 -8.31 11.64 4.34
N THR A 396 -7.69 12.80 4.09
CA THR A 396 -7.20 13.72 5.13
C THR A 396 -8.25 14.80 5.36
N ALA A 397 -8.64 15.02 6.63
CA ALA A 397 -9.60 16.07 6.95
C ALA A 397 -9.02 17.45 6.65
N ILE A 398 -9.75 18.22 5.84
CA ILE A 398 -9.51 19.63 5.55
C ILE A 398 -10.15 20.46 6.68
N ASP A 399 -11.42 20.20 6.95
CA ASP A 399 -12.16 20.76 8.06
C ASP A 399 -13.34 19.87 8.48
N MET A 400 -13.89 20.14 9.66
CA MET A 400 -14.92 19.29 10.25
C MET A 400 -15.86 20.09 11.13
N VAL A 401 -17.11 19.62 11.21
CA VAL A 401 -18.10 20.07 12.19
C VAL A 401 -18.65 18.88 12.98
N ARG A 402 -19.04 19.12 14.24
CA ARG A 402 -19.78 18.14 15.04
C ARG A 402 -20.87 18.78 15.89
N VAL A 403 -21.89 18.00 16.20
CA VAL A 403 -22.89 18.31 17.23
C VAL A 403 -22.80 17.27 18.34
N LEU A 404 -22.57 17.74 19.56
CA LEU A 404 -22.47 16.88 20.74
C LEU A 404 -23.86 16.58 21.31
N TYR A 405 -23.98 15.49 22.07
CA TYR A 405 -25.25 15.11 22.73
C TYR A 405 -25.82 16.16 23.69
N ASP A 406 -24.98 17.07 24.20
CA ASP A 406 -25.43 18.18 25.05
C ASP A 406 -25.97 19.38 24.26
N GLY A 407 -25.94 19.30 22.91
CA GLY A 407 -26.40 20.32 21.99
C GLY A 407 -25.35 21.38 21.63
N THR A 408 -24.08 21.15 21.99
CA THR A 408 -22.96 22.00 21.60
C THR A 408 -22.55 21.72 20.15
N TYR A 409 -22.22 22.77 19.40
CA TYR A 409 -21.74 22.67 18.02
C TYR A 409 -20.29 23.17 17.94
N GLU A 410 -19.46 22.43 17.22
CA GLU A 410 -18.02 22.68 17.17
C GLU A 410 -17.49 22.55 15.73
N TYR A 411 -16.44 23.31 15.43
CA TYR A 411 -15.67 23.31 14.19
C TYR A 411 -14.19 23.08 14.51
N SER A 412 -13.47 22.42 13.62
CA SER A 412 -12.03 22.17 13.74
C SER A 412 -11.39 21.95 12.37
N THR A 413 -10.13 22.34 12.23
CA THR A 413 -9.30 22.00 11.06
C THR A 413 -8.24 20.95 11.39
N ASP A 414 -8.08 20.60 12.67
CA ASP A 414 -7.19 19.54 13.14
C ASP A 414 -7.97 18.24 13.34
N TYR A 415 -7.57 17.17 12.67
CA TYR A 415 -8.21 15.84 12.78
C TYR A 415 -8.34 15.35 14.24
N PHE A 416 -7.41 15.73 15.11
CA PHE A 416 -7.39 15.37 16.53
C PHE A 416 -8.16 16.35 17.42
N TRP A 417 -8.88 17.30 16.82
CA TRP A 417 -9.66 18.32 17.51
C TRP A 417 -8.82 19.12 18.53
N LYS A 418 -7.57 19.47 18.18
CA LYS A 418 -6.72 20.30 19.05
C LYS A 418 -7.06 21.79 18.96
N ASP A 419 -7.69 22.24 17.88
CA ASP A 419 -7.98 23.64 17.55
C ASP A 419 -9.49 23.98 17.60
N VAL A 420 -10.26 23.28 18.44
CA VAL A 420 -11.72 23.39 18.48
C VAL A 420 -12.24 24.82 18.64
N GLN A 421 -13.15 25.21 17.74
CA GLN A 421 -13.89 26.46 17.79
C GLN A 421 -15.38 26.19 18.04
N PRO A 422 -16.02 26.81 19.05
CA PRO A 422 -17.45 26.71 19.21
C PRO A 422 -18.17 27.47 18.08
N ILE A 423 -19.18 26.84 17.48
CA ILE A 423 -20.04 27.45 16.45
C ILE A 423 -21.50 27.47 16.90
N SER A 424 -22.34 28.24 16.21
CA SER A 424 -23.78 28.24 16.41
C SER A 424 -24.47 27.12 15.64
N GLU A 425 -25.66 26.72 16.07
CA GLU A 425 -26.54 25.82 15.33
C GLU A 425 -26.77 26.29 13.87
N LYS A 426 -26.83 27.61 13.66
CA LYS A 426 -27.00 28.20 12.33
C LYS A 426 -25.79 27.94 11.44
N GLU A 427 -24.58 28.11 11.97
CA GLU A 427 -23.33 27.86 11.23
C GLU A 427 -23.16 26.37 10.94
N TYR A 428 -23.50 25.49 11.89
CA TYR A 428 -23.52 24.04 11.67
C TYR A 428 -24.48 23.67 10.52
N ILE A 429 -25.72 24.16 10.56
CA ILE A 429 -26.71 23.87 9.49
C ILE A 429 -26.23 24.44 8.14
N GLU A 430 -25.66 25.65 8.11
CA GLU A 430 -25.12 26.23 6.88
C GLU A 430 -23.99 25.35 6.30
N TYR A 431 -23.11 24.79 7.13
CA TYR A 431 -22.08 23.84 6.69
C TYR A 431 -22.68 22.55 6.10
N ILE A 432 -23.70 21.97 6.75
CA ILE A 432 -24.38 20.77 6.23
C ILE A 432 -25.08 21.06 4.90
N ASP A 433 -25.75 22.21 4.77
CA ASP A 433 -26.42 22.62 3.54
C ASP A 433 -25.41 22.83 2.40
N ASP A 434 -24.27 23.48 2.68
CA ASP A 434 -23.19 23.69 1.71
C ASP A 434 -22.60 22.34 1.25
N ALA A 435 -22.38 21.40 2.17
CA ALA A 435 -21.91 20.05 1.84
C ALA A 435 -22.90 19.31 0.92
N ASN A 436 -24.19 19.31 1.27
CA ASN A 436 -25.24 18.69 0.45
C ASN A 436 -25.31 19.29 -0.97
N ASP A 437 -25.09 20.60 -1.11
CA ASP A 437 -25.02 21.28 -2.40
C ASP A 437 -23.77 20.89 -3.21
N MET A 438 -22.71 20.39 -2.57
CA MET A 438 -21.48 19.92 -3.22
C MET A 438 -21.53 18.47 -3.68
N TYR A 439 -22.41 17.63 -3.13
CA TYR A 439 -22.44 16.21 -3.46
C TYR A 439 -22.72 15.96 -4.96
N VAL A 440 -22.06 14.92 -5.49
CA VAL A 440 -22.24 14.43 -6.85
C VAL A 440 -23.22 13.27 -6.85
N ASN A 441 -24.21 13.33 -7.74
CA ASN A 441 -25.00 12.14 -8.07
C ASN A 441 -24.23 11.33 -9.13
N ILE A 442 -23.40 10.41 -8.66
CA ILE A 442 -22.55 9.55 -9.51
C ILE A 442 -23.44 8.64 -10.35
N LYS A 443 -23.08 8.50 -11.62
CA LYS A 443 -23.69 7.50 -12.51
C LYS A 443 -22.76 6.32 -12.60
N TYR A 444 -23.05 5.30 -11.81
CA TYR A 444 -22.27 4.07 -11.80
C TYR A 444 -22.58 3.23 -13.04
N THR A 445 -21.56 2.59 -13.59
CA THR A 445 -21.70 1.54 -14.58
C THR A 445 -22.26 0.29 -13.88
N PRO A 446 -23.46 -0.21 -14.24
CA PRO A 446 -24.08 -1.34 -13.53
C PRO A 446 -23.23 -2.61 -13.58
N LEU A 447 -23.25 -3.41 -12.50
CA LEU A 447 -22.56 -4.69 -12.46
C LEU A 447 -23.13 -5.71 -13.45
N SER A 448 -24.37 -5.54 -13.92
CA SER A 448 -24.97 -6.36 -14.98
C SER A 448 -24.27 -6.24 -16.33
N THR A 449 -23.38 -5.25 -16.49
CA THR A 449 -22.51 -5.12 -17.66
C THR A 449 -21.30 -6.06 -17.63
N VAL A 450 -21.00 -6.65 -16.46
CA VAL A 450 -19.86 -7.55 -16.24
C VAL A 450 -20.25 -8.97 -16.67
N ASP A 451 -19.42 -9.60 -17.50
CA ASP A 451 -19.60 -11.01 -17.88
C ASP A 451 -19.02 -11.90 -16.78
N ILE A 452 -19.85 -12.28 -15.81
CA ILE A 452 -19.44 -13.14 -14.69
C ILE A 452 -19.40 -14.64 -15.00
N GLY A 453 -19.75 -15.03 -16.23
CA GLY A 453 -19.88 -16.44 -16.62
C GLY A 453 -20.97 -17.19 -15.85
N SER A 454 -21.72 -18.06 -16.50
CA SER A 454 -22.73 -18.86 -15.80
C SER A 454 -22.10 -20.01 -14.99
N ASN A 455 -22.08 -19.86 -13.66
CA ASN A 455 -21.66 -20.80 -12.60
C ASN A 455 -20.16 -20.98 -12.35
N GLY A 456 -19.71 -20.55 -11.16
CA GLY A 456 -18.60 -21.18 -10.44
C GLY A 456 -17.67 -20.19 -9.74
N VAL A 457 -17.65 -20.26 -8.41
CA VAL A 457 -16.59 -19.71 -7.55
C VAL A 457 -15.23 -20.00 -8.20
N THR A 458 -14.52 -18.97 -8.62
CA THR A 458 -13.22 -19.08 -9.29
C THR A 458 -12.20 -18.41 -8.39
N ALA A 459 -11.31 -19.25 -7.85
CA ALA A 459 -10.04 -18.83 -7.29
C ALA A 459 -9.22 -18.14 -8.39
N LEU A 460 -8.52 -17.08 -7.99
CA LEU A 460 -7.62 -16.25 -8.79
C LEU A 460 -6.91 -17.05 -9.90
N SER A 461 -7.18 -16.73 -11.16
CA SER A 461 -6.55 -17.38 -12.29
C SER A 461 -5.15 -16.82 -12.53
N LYS A 462 -4.13 -17.63 -12.23
CA LYS A 462 -2.94 -17.69 -13.08
C LYS A 462 -3.44 -18.02 -14.50
N GLY A 463 -2.93 -17.36 -15.54
CA GLY A 463 -3.35 -17.64 -16.93
C GLY A 463 -3.30 -19.15 -17.25
N SER A 464 -4.10 -19.60 -18.22
CA SER A 464 -4.27 -21.04 -18.53
C SER A 464 -2.94 -21.79 -18.62
N TYR A 465 -2.84 -22.94 -17.95
CA TYR A 465 -1.67 -23.80 -18.02
C TYR A 465 -1.41 -24.28 -19.45
N THR A 466 -0.16 -24.27 -19.86
CA THR A 466 0.29 -24.89 -21.11
C THR A 466 0.28 -26.42 -20.99
N ASN A 467 0.28 -27.12 -22.12
CA ASN A 467 0.29 -28.58 -22.14
C ASN A 467 1.53 -29.15 -21.43
N ASP A 468 2.69 -28.48 -21.57
CA ASP A 468 3.94 -28.91 -20.94
C ASP A 468 3.85 -28.77 -19.41
N GLU A 469 3.26 -27.68 -18.91
CA GLU A 469 3.05 -27.48 -17.47
C GLU A 469 2.09 -28.51 -16.90
N LEU A 470 0.96 -28.75 -17.56
CA LEU A 470 0.00 -29.78 -17.15
C LEU A 470 0.63 -31.18 -17.14
N CYS A 471 1.47 -31.49 -18.14
CA CYS A 471 2.17 -32.77 -18.21
C CYS A 471 3.16 -32.97 -17.05
N GLU A 472 3.91 -31.95 -16.65
CA GLU A 472 4.82 -32.03 -15.50
C GLU A 472 4.06 -32.05 -14.16
N MET A 473 3.03 -31.21 -14.02
CA MET A 473 2.15 -31.21 -12.84
C MET A 473 1.50 -32.58 -12.63
N ALA A 474 1.06 -33.24 -13.71
CA ALA A 474 0.50 -34.59 -13.65
C ALA A 474 1.54 -35.65 -13.22
N LEU A 475 2.80 -35.51 -13.63
CA LEU A 475 3.88 -36.41 -13.18
C LEU A 475 4.18 -36.23 -11.69
N ASP A 476 4.28 -34.98 -11.23
CA ASP A 476 4.56 -34.66 -9.83
C ASP A 476 3.39 -35.09 -8.91
N TYR A 477 2.15 -34.86 -9.35
CA TYR A 477 0.94 -35.34 -8.67
C TYR A 477 0.94 -36.87 -8.54
N TYR A 478 1.18 -37.58 -9.65
CA TYR A 478 1.18 -39.05 -9.64
C TYR A 478 2.32 -39.61 -8.77
N GLU A 479 3.51 -39.00 -8.80
CA GLU A 479 4.64 -39.35 -7.94
C GLU A 479 4.31 -39.15 -6.45
N ASN A 480 3.65 -38.05 -6.10
CA ASN A 480 3.23 -37.77 -4.74
C ASN A 480 2.22 -38.81 -4.22
N GLU A 481 1.19 -39.14 -5.02
CA GLU A 481 0.13 -40.05 -4.61
C GLU A 481 0.59 -41.51 -4.52
N THR A 482 1.48 -41.94 -5.42
CA THR A 482 1.82 -43.36 -5.57
C THR A 482 3.25 -43.70 -5.12
N GLY A 483 4.13 -42.71 -4.98
CA GLY A 483 5.56 -42.88 -4.74
C GLY A 483 6.35 -43.36 -5.96
N TYR A 484 5.75 -43.32 -7.15
CA TYR A 484 6.36 -43.73 -8.43
C TYR A 484 6.14 -42.64 -9.49
N ARG A 485 7.18 -42.27 -10.25
CA ARG A 485 7.08 -41.32 -11.36
C ARG A 485 7.18 -42.04 -12.72
N PRO A 486 6.14 -42.03 -13.56
CA PRO A 486 6.22 -42.51 -14.94
C PRO A 486 7.27 -41.72 -15.75
N THR A 487 7.86 -42.35 -16.76
CA THR A 487 8.91 -41.71 -17.58
C THR A 487 8.37 -40.85 -18.72
N ILE A 488 7.10 -41.04 -19.10
CA ILE A 488 6.46 -40.30 -20.20
C ILE A 488 5.13 -39.72 -19.71
N SER A 489 4.92 -38.45 -20.03
CA SER A 489 3.68 -37.70 -19.89
C SER A 489 3.44 -36.98 -21.21
N GLU A 490 2.28 -37.19 -21.83
CA GLU A 490 1.90 -36.51 -23.06
C GLU A 490 0.41 -36.20 -23.10
N VAL A 491 0.06 -35.13 -23.80
CA VAL A 491 -1.34 -34.81 -24.11
C VAL A 491 -1.82 -35.71 -25.25
N ASP A 492 -2.83 -36.52 -24.96
CA ASP A 492 -3.46 -37.41 -25.94
C ASP A 492 -4.55 -36.69 -26.75
N SER A 493 -5.33 -35.82 -26.10
CA SER A 493 -6.38 -35.03 -26.76
C SER A 493 -6.71 -33.72 -26.06
N GLU A 494 -7.26 -32.77 -26.82
CA GLU A 494 -7.70 -31.46 -26.34
C GLU A 494 -9.11 -31.17 -26.89
N ASP A 495 -10.04 -30.74 -26.02
CA ASP A 495 -11.37 -30.24 -26.37
C ASP A 495 -11.64 -28.93 -25.62
N GLY A 496 -11.31 -27.81 -26.26
CA GLY A 496 -11.36 -26.49 -25.62
C GLY A 496 -10.35 -26.41 -24.48
N ASP A 497 -10.84 -26.10 -23.28
CA ASP A 497 -10.03 -26.01 -22.07
C ASP A 497 -9.80 -27.37 -21.37
N LEU A 498 -10.47 -28.44 -21.82
CA LEU A 498 -10.27 -29.77 -21.27
C LEU A 498 -9.13 -30.50 -22.00
N VAL A 499 -8.11 -30.92 -21.24
CA VAL A 499 -6.90 -31.59 -21.73
C VAL A 499 -6.81 -33.00 -21.14
N THR A 500 -6.69 -34.00 -22.01
CA THR A 500 -6.49 -35.40 -21.61
C THR A 500 -5.00 -35.73 -21.62
N ILE A 501 -4.44 -36.05 -20.45
CA ILE A 501 -3.02 -36.36 -20.21
C ILE A 501 -2.85 -37.86 -20.00
N HIS A 502 -1.90 -38.47 -20.71
CA HIS A 502 -1.54 -39.88 -20.59
C HIS A 502 -0.17 -40.04 -19.92
N LEU A 503 -0.14 -40.72 -18.77
CA LEU A 503 1.10 -41.08 -18.09
C LEU A 503 1.43 -42.56 -18.31
N TYR A 504 2.63 -42.86 -18.79
CA TYR A 504 3.02 -44.25 -19.06
C TYR A 504 4.53 -44.48 -19.09
N ASP A 505 4.90 -45.76 -19.11
CA ASP A 505 6.24 -46.25 -19.40
C ASP A 505 6.25 -47.18 -20.61
N ILE A 506 7.38 -47.26 -21.31
CA ILE A 506 7.60 -48.29 -22.33
C ILE A 506 8.32 -49.47 -21.68
N VAL A 507 7.63 -50.60 -21.57
CA VAL A 507 8.20 -51.87 -21.08
C VAL A 507 8.32 -52.81 -22.28
N ASP A 508 9.56 -53.05 -22.70
CA ASP A 508 9.91 -53.72 -23.95
C ASP A 508 9.32 -53.01 -25.19
N ASP A 509 8.24 -53.53 -25.77
CA ASP A 509 7.49 -53.00 -26.92
C ASP A 509 6.02 -52.68 -26.60
N HIS A 510 5.67 -52.61 -25.32
CA HIS A 510 4.32 -52.33 -24.84
C HIS A 510 4.27 -51.06 -23.99
N THR A 511 3.22 -50.26 -24.17
CA THR A 511 2.87 -49.14 -23.31
C THR A 511 2.23 -49.65 -22.02
N ALA A 512 2.89 -49.43 -20.90
CA ALA A 512 2.36 -49.67 -19.56
C ALA A 512 1.78 -48.36 -19.02
N THR A 513 0.46 -48.20 -19.13
CA THR A 513 -0.27 -47.02 -18.65
C THR A 513 -0.30 -46.94 -17.13
N SER A 514 0.05 -45.78 -16.61
CA SER A 514 0.03 -45.44 -15.18
C SER A 514 -1.24 -44.69 -14.80
N ALA A 515 -1.65 -43.68 -15.58
CA ALA A 515 -2.89 -42.93 -15.39
C ALA A 515 -3.35 -42.24 -16.69
N TRP A 516 -4.62 -41.86 -16.69
CA TRP A 516 -5.22 -40.90 -17.61
C TRP A 516 -5.87 -39.79 -16.79
N TYR A 517 -5.63 -38.53 -17.15
CA TYR A 517 -6.23 -37.39 -16.46
C TYR A 517 -6.93 -36.48 -17.44
N ASP A 518 -8.19 -36.16 -17.19
CA ASP A 518 -8.94 -35.14 -17.92
C ASP A 518 -8.96 -33.87 -17.07
N ILE A 519 -8.16 -32.88 -17.44
CA ILE A 519 -7.86 -31.68 -16.64
C ILE A 519 -8.32 -30.42 -17.37
N ASP A 520 -9.02 -29.54 -16.66
CA ASP A 520 -9.31 -28.19 -17.13
C ASP A 520 -8.05 -27.32 -17.01
N ARG A 521 -7.56 -26.80 -18.14
CA ARG A 521 -6.32 -26.02 -18.23
C ARG A 521 -6.37 -24.68 -17.52
N VAL A 522 -7.55 -24.14 -17.26
CA VAL A 522 -7.71 -22.84 -16.58
C VAL A 522 -7.61 -23.05 -15.07
N THR A 523 -8.20 -24.14 -14.58
CA THR A 523 -8.27 -24.41 -13.15
C THR A 523 -7.16 -25.33 -12.63
N GLY A 524 -6.54 -26.13 -13.50
CA GLY A 524 -5.60 -27.19 -13.10
C GLY A 524 -6.26 -28.37 -12.39
N LYS A 525 -7.60 -28.50 -12.50
CA LYS A 525 -8.40 -29.51 -11.78
C LYS A 525 -9.20 -30.35 -12.76
N GLY A 526 -9.53 -31.57 -12.36
CA GLY A 526 -10.26 -32.49 -13.22
C GLY A 526 -10.49 -33.85 -12.58
N GLU A 527 -10.43 -34.91 -13.38
CA GLU A 527 -10.68 -36.27 -12.93
C GLU A 527 -9.73 -37.30 -13.56
N ASP A 528 -9.54 -38.41 -12.84
CA ASP A 528 -8.89 -39.60 -13.38
C ASP A 528 -9.81 -40.27 -14.42
N GLY A 529 -9.35 -40.37 -15.66
CA GLY A 529 -10.11 -40.92 -16.79
C GLY A 529 -10.39 -42.44 -16.69
N ILE A 530 -9.79 -43.14 -15.72
CA ILE A 530 -10.03 -44.57 -15.48
C ILE A 530 -11.05 -44.79 -14.36
N PHE A 531 -10.94 -44.05 -13.26
CA PHE A 531 -11.72 -44.28 -12.04
C PHE A 531 -12.74 -43.18 -11.73
N GLY A 532 -12.63 -42.01 -12.36
CA GLY A 532 -13.48 -40.83 -12.14
C GLY A 532 -13.24 -40.15 -10.78
N ASP A 533 -12.12 -40.44 -10.13
CA ASP A 533 -11.73 -39.77 -8.90
C ASP A 533 -11.27 -38.34 -9.21
N LYS A 534 -11.58 -37.40 -8.33
CA LYS A 534 -11.20 -36.00 -8.52
C LYS A 534 -9.69 -35.83 -8.41
N VAL A 535 -9.12 -35.03 -9.33
CA VAL A 535 -7.71 -34.70 -9.42
C VAL A 535 -7.54 -33.19 -9.32
N ASP A 536 -6.60 -32.75 -8.49
CA ASP A 536 -6.24 -31.34 -8.33
C ASP A 536 -4.72 -31.23 -8.47
N LEU A 537 -4.27 -30.63 -9.56
CA LEU A 537 -2.85 -30.51 -9.90
C LEU A 537 -2.24 -29.19 -9.39
N THR A 538 -3.04 -28.29 -8.82
CA THR A 538 -2.63 -26.91 -8.52
C THR A 538 -1.51 -26.80 -7.49
N GLU A 539 -1.38 -27.77 -6.58
CA GLU A 539 -0.26 -27.83 -5.61
C GLU A 539 1.10 -28.08 -6.27
N PHE A 540 1.11 -28.56 -7.53
CA PHE A 540 2.31 -28.89 -8.30
C PHE A 540 2.56 -27.90 -9.44
N ALA A 541 1.80 -26.80 -9.51
CA ALA A 541 2.00 -25.77 -10.51
C ALA A 541 3.44 -25.20 -10.45
N PRO A 542 4.08 -24.93 -11.61
CA PRO A 542 5.36 -24.25 -11.62
C PRO A 542 5.20 -22.90 -10.92
N ARG A 543 6.11 -22.62 -9.98
CA ARG A 543 6.09 -21.38 -9.20
C ARG A 543 6.42 -20.21 -10.11
#